data_AF-M1BYJ6-F1
#
_entry.id   AF-M1BYJ6-F1
#
_cell.length_a   1.000
_cell.length_b   1.000
_cell.length_c   1.000
_cell.angle_alpha   90.00
_cell.angle_beta   90.00
_cell.angle_gamma   90.00
#
_symmetry.space_group_name_H-M   'P 1'
#
loop_
_entity.id
_entity.type
_entity.pdbx_description
1 polymer ?
#
loop_
_entity_poly.entity_id
_entity_poly.type
_entity_poly.pdbx_seq_one_letter_code
_entity_poly.pdbx_strand_id
1 'polypeptide(L)'
;MKSLPATAQVAAQQGTYLSRCLNRWDQCKSNPEGPRHFKSSGRHEFLPFEYRHLGQFAPLGGDQAAAELPGDWVSMGHSTQWLWYSVYASKQVSWRTRYLVVGDWVRRYIFGRDSSRI
;
A
#
# COMPACT_ATOMS: atom_id res chain seq x y z
N MET A 1 -16.06 -6.20 -15.57
CA MET A 1 -14.80 -6.17 -14.82
C MET A 1 -14.82 -4.91 -13.97
N LYS A 2 -14.83 -5.02 -12.64
CA LYS A 2 -14.69 -3.82 -11.79
C LYS A 2 -13.20 -3.47 -11.78
N SER A 3 -12.84 -2.30 -12.30
CA SER A 3 -11.48 -1.80 -12.20
C SER A 3 -11.19 -1.45 -10.74
N LEU A 4 -10.04 -1.92 -10.25
CA LEU A 4 -9.53 -1.50 -8.96
C LEU A 4 -9.03 -0.06 -9.06
N PRO A 5 -9.04 0.71 -7.96
CA PRO A 5 -8.56 2.09 -8.00
C PRO A 5 -7.06 2.14 -8.35
N ALA A 6 -6.65 3.15 -9.10
CA ALA A 6 -5.26 3.34 -9.54
C ALA A 6 -4.38 3.89 -8.41
N THR A 7 -4.17 3.09 -7.35
CA THR A 7 -3.36 3.46 -6.19
C THR A 7 -2.11 2.62 -6.07
N ALA A 8 -1.07 3.18 -5.44
CA ALA A 8 0.17 2.46 -5.13
C ALA A 8 -0.08 1.21 -4.27
N GLN A 9 -1.13 1.22 -3.43
CA GLN A 9 -1.52 0.06 -2.65
C GLN A 9 -1.98 -1.11 -3.52
N VAL A 10 -2.81 -0.83 -4.53
CA VAL A 10 -3.27 -1.86 -5.48
C VAL A 10 -2.07 -2.41 -6.24
N ALA A 11 -1.21 -1.54 -6.76
CA ALA A 11 -0.01 -1.95 -7.50
C ALA A 11 0.93 -2.83 -6.63
N ALA A 12 1.16 -2.46 -5.37
CA ALA A 12 2.00 -3.23 -4.46
C ALA A 12 1.42 -4.63 -4.14
N GLN A 13 0.10 -4.71 -3.93
CA GLN A 13 -0.57 -5.99 -3.68
C GLN A 13 -0.57 -6.88 -4.93
N GLN A 14 -0.85 -6.30 -6.10
CA GLN A 14 -0.79 -7.02 -7.37
C GLN A 14 0.62 -7.52 -7.68
N GLY A 15 1.65 -6.71 -7.45
CA GLY A 15 3.05 -7.12 -7.60
C GLY A 15 3.42 -8.27 -6.66
N THR A 16 2.98 -8.21 -5.40
CA THR A 16 3.20 -9.29 -4.43
C THR A 16 2.49 -10.57 -4.85
N TYR A 17 1.23 -10.47 -5.28
CA TYR A 17 0.46 -11.61 -5.78
C TYR A 17 1.14 -12.25 -7.00
N LEU A 18 1.51 -11.44 -8.00
CA LEU A 18 2.17 -11.92 -9.21
C LEU A 18 3.51 -12.60 -8.89
N SER A 19 4.31 -12.04 -7.99
CA SER A 19 5.58 -12.66 -7.58
C SER A 19 5.37 -14.06 -6.98
N ARG A 20 4.28 -14.27 -6.22
CA ARG A 20 3.94 -15.58 -5.66
C ARG A 20 3.51 -16.56 -6.73
N CYS A 21 2.70 -16.12 -7.69
CA CYS A 21 2.29 -16.93 -8.83
C CYS A 21 3.50 -17.39 -9.64
N LEU A 22 4.42 -16.48 -9.96
CA LEU A 22 5.64 -16.79 -10.71
C LEU A 22 6.55 -17.76 -9.94
N ASN A 23 6.73 -17.55 -8.63
CA ASN A 23 7.56 -18.43 -7.80
C ASN A 23 6.99 -19.85 -7.64
N ARG A 24 5.67 -20.03 -7.81
CA ARG A 24 4.98 -21.33 -7.66
C ARG A 24 4.48 -21.90 -8.98
N TRP A 25 4.87 -21.32 -10.10
CA TRP A 25 4.30 -21.63 -11.40
C TRP A 25 4.30 -23.12 -11.73
N ASP A 26 5.45 -23.78 -11.54
CA ASP A 26 5.61 -25.20 -11.86
C ASP A 26 4.75 -26.12 -10.96
N GLN A 27 4.59 -25.75 -9.69
CA GLN A 27 3.75 -26.48 -8.73
C GLN A 27 2.27 -26.34 -9.08
N CYS A 28 1.82 -25.13 -9.41
CA CYS A 28 0.43 -24.84 -9.76
C CYS A 28 0.02 -25.47 -11.10
N LYS A 29 0.99 -25.70 -12.00
CA LYS A 29 0.75 -26.46 -13.24
C LYS A 29 0.43 -27.94 -12.96
N SER A 30 1.08 -28.52 -11.96
CA SER A 30 0.87 -29.92 -11.55
C SER A 30 -0.38 -30.08 -10.68
N ASN A 31 -0.63 -29.12 -9.77
CA ASN A 31 -1.78 -29.11 -8.86
C ASN A 31 -2.48 -27.74 -8.89
N PRO A 32 -3.46 -27.54 -9.79
CA PRO A 32 -4.15 -26.25 -9.92
C PRO A 32 -5.06 -25.96 -8.72
N GLU A 33 -4.81 -24.82 -8.07
CA GLU A 33 -5.53 -24.35 -6.88
C GLU A 33 -6.75 -23.47 -7.22
N GLY A 34 -6.82 -22.97 -8.45
CA GLY A 34 -7.82 -22.01 -8.87
C GLY A 34 -9.22 -22.62 -9.14
N PRO A 35 -10.22 -21.76 -9.36
CA PRO A 35 -11.59 -22.19 -9.65
C PRO A 35 -11.66 -23.02 -10.95
N ARG A 36 -12.70 -23.86 -11.06
CA ARG A 36 -12.97 -24.62 -12.29
C ARG A 36 -13.30 -23.67 -13.44
N HIS A 37 -12.81 -24.00 -14.63
CA HIS A 37 -13.13 -23.25 -15.83
C HIS A 37 -14.65 -23.36 -16.12
N PHE A 38 -15.28 -22.23 -16.46
CA PHE A 38 -16.72 -22.20 -16.71
C PHE A 38 -17.11 -22.85 -18.06
N LYS A 39 -16.20 -22.83 -19.05
CA LYS A 39 -16.46 -23.28 -20.43
C LYS A 39 -15.56 -24.42 -20.93
N SER A 40 -14.57 -24.84 -20.14
CA SER A 40 -13.64 -25.91 -20.54
C SER A 40 -13.44 -26.91 -19.40
N SER A 41 -12.97 -28.11 -19.73
CA SER A 41 -12.38 -28.99 -18.73
C SER A 41 -11.10 -28.35 -18.17
N GLY A 42 -10.91 -28.41 -16.86
CA GLY A 42 -9.73 -27.86 -16.16
C GLY A 42 -10.04 -26.88 -15.03
N ARG A 43 -8.98 -26.43 -14.36
CA ARG A 43 -8.99 -25.41 -13.30
C ARG A 43 -7.95 -24.35 -13.63
N HIS A 44 -8.19 -23.13 -13.16
CA HIS A 44 -7.16 -22.10 -13.20
C HIS A 44 -5.98 -22.51 -12.32
N GLU A 45 -4.75 -22.19 -12.74
CA GLU A 45 -3.53 -22.53 -12.02
C GLU A 45 -3.47 -21.83 -10.64
N PHE A 46 -3.96 -20.59 -10.58
CA PHE A 46 -3.91 -19.73 -9.40
C PHE A 46 -5.31 -19.27 -8.95
N LEU A 47 -5.43 -18.97 -7.66
CA LEU A 47 -6.59 -18.28 -7.08
C LEU A 47 -6.69 -16.85 -7.62
N PRO A 48 -7.88 -16.31 -7.90
CA PRO A 48 -8.03 -14.95 -8.38
C PRO A 48 -7.46 -13.93 -7.38
N PHE A 49 -6.88 -12.85 -7.89
CA PHE A 49 -6.41 -11.74 -7.05
C PHE A 49 -7.58 -11.08 -6.32
N GLU A 50 -7.48 -11.00 -4.99
CA GLU A 50 -8.42 -10.29 -4.15
C GLU A 50 -7.75 -9.04 -3.55
N TYR A 51 -8.31 -7.87 -3.86
CA TYR A 51 -7.81 -6.63 -3.32
C TYR A 51 -8.30 -6.42 -1.89
N ARG A 52 -7.35 -6.21 -0.97
CA ARG A 52 -7.68 -5.82 0.41
C ARG A 52 -7.44 -4.34 0.61
N HIS A 53 -8.49 -3.55 0.76
CA HIS A 53 -8.36 -2.15 1.14
C HIS A 53 -7.85 -2.03 2.58
N LEU A 54 -6.88 -1.15 2.82
CA LEU A 54 -6.19 -1.00 4.11
C LEU A 54 -6.48 0.38 4.72
N GLY A 55 -7.42 1.10 4.14
CA GLY A 55 -7.69 2.49 4.46
C GLY A 55 -6.95 3.47 3.55
N GLN A 56 -7.21 4.75 3.78
CA GLN A 56 -6.63 5.87 3.07
C GLN A 56 -6.27 6.99 4.04
N PHE A 57 -5.23 7.74 3.69
CA PHE A 57 -4.79 8.90 4.44
C PHE A 57 -4.76 10.12 3.54
N ALA A 58 -5.21 11.26 4.06
CA ALA A 58 -5.16 12.54 3.38
C ALA A 58 -4.58 13.60 4.34
N PRO A 59 -3.42 14.21 4.04
CA PRO A 59 -2.95 15.37 4.79
C PRO A 59 -3.87 16.57 4.51
N LEU A 60 -4.36 17.24 5.55
CA LEU A 60 -5.29 18.36 5.45
C LEU A 60 -4.60 19.74 5.46
N GLY A 61 -3.30 19.78 5.77
CA GLY A 61 -2.59 21.02 6.05
C GLY A 61 -2.74 21.44 7.53
N GLY A 62 -2.01 22.48 7.95
CA GLY A 62 -2.09 22.98 9.34
C GLY A 62 -1.70 21.95 10.41
N ASP A 63 -0.79 21.03 10.08
CA ASP A 63 -0.39 19.89 10.90
C ASP A 63 -1.48 18.89 11.29
N GLN A 64 -2.51 18.76 10.44
CA GLN A 64 -3.58 17.78 10.59
C GLN A 64 -3.63 16.81 9.41
N ALA A 65 -4.01 15.57 9.70
CA ALA A 65 -4.32 14.57 8.70
C ALA A 65 -5.68 13.92 8.99
N ALA A 66 -6.34 13.46 7.94
CA ALA A 66 -7.47 12.56 8.00
C ALA A 66 -7.02 11.14 7.65
N ALA A 67 -7.54 10.16 8.37
CA ALA A 67 -7.37 8.76 8.09
C ALA A 67 -8.73 8.09 8.10
N GLU A 68 -8.98 7.29 7.07
CA GLU A 68 -10.09 6.35 7.00
C GLU A 68 -9.47 4.97 7.05
N LEU A 69 -9.76 4.22 8.11
CA LEU A 69 -9.25 2.87 8.34
C LEU A 69 -10.36 1.85 8.03
N PRO A 70 -10.01 0.62 7.62
CA PRO A 70 -10.98 -0.40 7.27
C PRO A 70 -11.85 -0.73 8.48
N GLY A 71 -13.17 -0.70 8.30
CA GLY A 71 -14.17 -0.88 9.35
C GLY A 71 -14.86 0.42 9.83
N ASP A 72 -14.93 1.45 8.98
CA ASP A 72 -15.56 2.76 9.23
C ASP A 72 -14.92 3.61 10.35
N TRP A 73 -13.65 3.36 10.66
CA TRP A 73 -12.91 4.17 11.63
C TRP A 73 -12.33 5.39 10.93
N VAL A 74 -12.98 6.55 11.11
CA VAL A 74 -12.48 7.85 10.63
C VAL A 74 -11.86 8.60 11.80
N SER A 75 -10.61 9.03 11.65
CA SER A 75 -9.91 9.84 12.65
C SER A 75 -9.26 11.05 11.98
N MET A 76 -9.46 12.23 12.57
CA MET A 76 -8.93 13.49 12.05
C MET A 76 -8.24 14.26 13.17
N GLY A 77 -7.08 14.87 12.84
CA GLY A 77 -6.38 15.78 13.74
C GLY A 77 -4.87 15.55 13.82
N HIS A 78 -4.26 16.10 14.87
CA HIS A 78 -2.81 16.03 15.09
C HIS A 78 -2.32 14.61 15.44
N SER A 79 -3.14 13.80 16.15
CA SER A 79 -2.83 12.40 16.44
C SER A 79 -2.76 11.57 15.15
N THR A 80 -3.70 11.79 14.24
CA THR A 80 -3.72 11.17 12.91
C THR A 80 -2.50 11.58 12.08
N GLN A 81 -1.99 12.80 12.24
CA GLN A 81 -0.76 13.24 11.57
C GLN A 81 0.46 12.45 12.05
N TRP A 82 0.61 12.20 13.36
CA TRP A 82 1.69 11.34 13.87
C TRP A 82 1.55 9.89 13.39
N LEU A 83 0.32 9.38 13.31
CA LEU A 83 0.04 8.07 12.73
C LEU A 83 0.44 8.03 11.26
N TRP A 84 0.12 9.07 10.50
CA TRP A 84 0.51 9.23 9.09
C TRP A 84 2.03 9.18 8.91
N TYR A 85 2.78 9.97 9.69
CA TYR A 85 4.25 9.93 9.68
C TYR A 85 4.77 8.51 9.95
N SER A 86 4.21 7.82 10.94
CA SER A 86 4.63 6.47 11.34
C SER A 86 4.38 5.43 10.24
N VAL A 87 3.21 5.48 9.60
CA VAL A 87 2.86 4.57 8.48
C VAL A 87 3.74 4.84 7.27
N TYR A 88 3.92 6.11 6.87
CA TYR A 88 4.71 6.45 5.69
C TYR A 88 6.20 6.17 5.87
N ALA A 89 6.76 6.35 7.07
CA ALA A 89 8.13 5.93 7.37
C ALA A 89 8.28 4.41 7.26
N SER A 90 7.33 3.66 7.80
CA SER A 90 7.36 2.19 7.78
C SER A 90 7.21 1.60 6.38
N LYS A 91 6.42 2.25 5.51
CA LYS A 91 6.18 1.81 4.13
C LYS A 91 7.34 2.10 3.16
N GLN A 92 8.36 2.84 3.57
CA GLN A 92 9.56 3.04 2.75
C GLN A 92 10.28 1.71 2.48
N VAL A 93 10.70 1.53 1.23
CA VAL A 93 11.29 0.27 0.73
C VAL A 93 12.70 0.04 1.28
N SER A 94 13.46 1.11 1.54
CA SER A 94 14.85 1.05 1.99
C SER A 94 15.06 1.79 3.30
N TRP A 95 15.94 1.25 4.14
CA TRP A 95 16.41 1.91 5.36
C TRP A 95 17.00 3.29 5.09
N ARG A 96 17.77 3.45 4.01
CA ARG A 96 18.34 4.75 3.64
C ARG A 96 17.25 5.79 3.42
N THR A 97 16.25 5.48 2.59
CA THR A 97 15.14 6.39 2.30
C THR A 97 14.32 6.68 3.55
N ARG A 98 14.11 5.68 4.41
CA ARG A 98 13.42 5.87 5.69
C ARG A 98 14.13 6.89 6.59
N TYR A 99 15.45 6.74 6.77
CA TYR A 99 16.22 7.70 7.59
C TYR A 99 16.26 9.10 6.98
N LEU A 100 16.38 9.21 5.65
CA LEU A 100 16.35 10.51 4.98
C LEU A 100 15.01 11.22 5.21
N VAL A 101 13.89 10.53 5.00
CA VAL A 101 12.55 11.10 5.18
C VAL A 101 12.30 11.52 6.64
N VAL A 102 12.70 10.68 7.60
CA VAL A 102 12.57 11.03 9.03
C VAL A 102 13.46 12.23 9.38
N GLY A 103 14.68 12.28 8.86
CA GLY A 103 15.59 13.41 9.03
C GLY A 103 15.03 14.71 8.46
N ASP A 104 14.40 14.65 7.29
CA ASP A 104 13.74 15.81 6.67
C ASP A 104 12.57 16.32 7.51
N TRP A 105 11.79 15.42 8.13
CA TRP A 105 10.72 15.81 9.05
C TRP A 105 11.26 16.46 10.32
N VAL A 106 12.34 15.93 10.90
CA VAL A 106 12.99 16.52 12.08
C VAL A 106 13.55 17.90 11.74
N ARG A 107 14.23 18.04 10.60
CA ARG A 107 14.76 19.34 10.13
C ARG A 107 13.63 20.34 9.93
N ARG A 108 12.54 19.93 9.30
CA ARG A 108 11.34 20.77 9.13
C ARG A 108 10.75 21.21 10.46
N TYR A 109 10.75 20.34 11.47
CA TYR A 109 10.23 20.66 12.79
C TYR A 109 11.10 21.69 13.53
N ILE A 110 12.43 21.54 13.46
CA ILE A 110 13.38 22.43 14.17
C ILE A 110 13.57 23.77 13.45
N PHE A 111 13.78 23.74 12.12
CA PHE A 111 14.20 24.90 11.34
C PHE A 111 13.09 25.47 10.44
N GLY A 112 11.92 24.84 10.39
CA GLY A 112 10.87 25.19 9.43
C GLY A 112 11.12 24.60 8.03
N ARG A 113 10.19 24.84 7.09
CA ARG A 113 10.37 24.37 5.70
C ARG A 113 11.41 25.20 4.99
N ASP A 114 12.48 24.55 4.54
CA ASP A 114 13.36 25.17 3.56
C ASP A 114 12.57 25.45 2.29
N SER A 115 12.39 26.73 1.98
CA SER A 115 11.64 27.22 0.82
C SER A 115 12.58 27.78 -0.24
N SER A 116 13.90 27.66 -0.03
CA SER A 116 14.89 28.09 -1.01
C SER A 116 14.76 27.21 -2.26
N ARG A 117 14.25 27.83 -3.33
CA ARG A 117 14.31 27.27 -4.69
C ARG A 117 15.70 27.56 -5.22
N ILE A 118 16.57 26.57 -5.19
CA ILE A 118 17.71 26.47 -6.11
C ILE A 118 17.34 25.48 -7.19
#